data_AF-A0A5Y9EHF1-F1
#
_entry.id   AF-A0A5Y9EHF1-F1
#
_cell.length_a   1.000
_cell.length_b   1.000
_cell.length_c   1.000
_cell.angle_alpha   90.00
_cell.angle_beta   90.00
_cell.angle_gamma   90.00
#
_symmetry.space_group_name_H-M   'P 1'
#
loop_
_entity.id
_entity.type
_entity.pdbx_description
1 polymer ?
#
loop_
_entity_poly.entity_id
_entity_poly.type
_entity_poly.pdbx_seq_one_letter_code
_entity_poly.pdbx_strand_id
1 'polypeptide(L)'
;MNKTALTKTYTKDIQNSCLNSKKIVLSLATISFLASCTHATLTPEIKTYEETNRHAKARSASRSTNSNNKTTISSLQNSTQTVSNTGNTLVIESGGTITISNGGQQAVNFQPNSSTSTFLNKGTLIGGNNTASVQLGADGNNGVNIETFDNQGIIGNGSSKFGVTVWGGGIKITLNL
;
A
#
# COMPACT_ATOMS: atom_id res chain seq x y z
N MET A 1 -26.82 -8.18 80.67
CA MET A 1 -27.01 -7.16 79.61
C MET A 1 -27.31 -7.88 78.31
N ASN A 2 -28.53 -7.68 77.77
CA ASN A 2 -28.97 -8.22 76.48
C ASN A 2 -28.17 -7.57 75.33
N LYS A 3 -27.78 -8.36 74.33
CA LYS A 3 -27.48 -7.81 73.00
C LYS A 3 -28.07 -8.71 71.92
N THR A 4 -29.23 -8.26 71.45
CA THR A 4 -30.09 -8.79 70.40
C THR A 4 -29.38 -8.74 69.04
N ALA A 5 -29.59 -9.78 68.23
CA ALA A 5 -29.12 -9.89 66.86
C ALA A 5 -29.81 -8.87 65.92
N LEU A 6 -29.06 -8.37 64.93
CA LEU A 6 -29.56 -7.50 63.86
C LEU A 6 -29.37 -8.19 62.51
N THR A 7 -30.44 -8.77 62.00
CA THR A 7 -30.56 -9.33 60.64
C THR A 7 -30.81 -8.18 59.67
N LYS A 8 -29.95 -7.99 58.65
CA LYS A 8 -30.17 -7.02 57.57
C LYS A 8 -30.84 -7.70 56.37
N THR A 9 -32.06 -7.26 56.06
CA THR A 9 -32.78 -7.56 54.82
C THR A 9 -32.24 -6.71 53.68
N TYR A 10 -31.82 -7.33 52.57
CA TYR A 10 -31.45 -6.63 51.35
C TYR A 10 -32.69 -6.39 50.48
N THR A 11 -33.15 -5.14 50.40
CA THR A 11 -34.16 -4.70 49.43
C THR A 11 -33.44 -4.32 48.14
N LYS A 12 -33.77 -4.99 47.02
CA LYS A 12 -33.29 -4.63 45.67
C LYS A 12 -34.08 -3.43 45.17
N ASP A 13 -33.52 -2.23 45.28
CA ASP A 13 -33.99 -1.08 44.50
C ASP A 13 -33.38 -1.14 43.09
N ILE A 14 -34.23 -1.49 42.14
CA ILE A 14 -33.98 -1.48 40.71
C ILE A 14 -33.85 -0.02 40.27
N GLN A 15 -32.64 0.46 40.02
CA GLN A 15 -32.45 1.73 39.33
C GLN A 15 -32.76 1.57 37.84
N ASN A 16 -33.86 2.20 37.45
CA ASN A 16 -34.35 2.32 36.10
C ASN A 16 -33.52 3.36 35.31
N SER A 17 -32.63 2.93 34.43
CA SER A 17 -32.04 3.82 33.41
C SER A 17 -32.81 3.66 32.10
N CYS A 18 -33.68 4.63 31.84
CA CYS A 18 -34.41 4.78 30.59
C CYS A 18 -33.45 5.28 29.50
N LEU A 19 -32.67 4.38 28.89
CA LEU A 19 -31.90 4.67 27.67
C LEU A 19 -32.70 4.15 26.46
N ASN A 20 -33.36 5.11 25.81
CA ASN A 20 -33.99 5.06 24.51
C ASN A 20 -33.09 4.48 23.41
N SER A 21 -33.07 3.14 23.28
CA SER A 21 -32.46 2.46 22.14
C SER A 21 -33.34 2.63 20.89
N LYS A 22 -33.12 3.70 20.13
CA LYS A 22 -33.51 3.69 18.71
C LYS A 22 -32.63 2.65 18.02
N LYS A 23 -33.17 1.45 17.82
CA LYS A 23 -32.51 0.35 17.10
C LYS A 23 -32.12 0.83 15.70
N ILE A 24 -30.83 0.92 15.42
CA ILE A 24 -30.34 1.05 14.05
C ILE A 24 -30.57 -0.30 13.36
N VAL A 25 -31.45 -0.32 12.37
CA VAL A 25 -31.64 -1.46 11.46
C VAL A 25 -30.77 -1.20 10.24
N LEU A 26 -29.74 -2.02 10.03
CA LEU A 26 -28.88 -1.97 8.86
C LEU A 26 -29.46 -2.92 7.79
N SER A 27 -30.09 -2.38 6.75
CA SER A 27 -30.62 -3.18 5.63
C SER A 27 -29.49 -3.48 4.64
N LEU A 28 -29.36 -4.76 4.28
CA LEU A 28 -28.43 -5.21 3.24
C LEU A 28 -29.06 -4.92 1.87
N ALA A 29 -28.48 -3.99 1.10
CA ALA A 29 -28.88 -3.73 -0.29
C ALA A 29 -27.92 -4.40 -1.26
N THR A 30 -28.43 -5.26 -2.15
CA THR A 30 -27.65 -5.86 -3.23
C THR A 30 -27.49 -4.84 -4.36
N ILE A 31 -26.26 -4.50 -4.74
CA ILE A 31 -25.96 -3.67 -5.91
C ILE A 31 -25.53 -4.60 -7.04
N SER A 32 -26.31 -4.64 -8.13
CA SER A 32 -26.00 -5.43 -9.33
C SER A 32 -25.38 -4.54 -10.41
N PHE A 33 -24.25 -4.95 -10.98
CA PHE A 33 -23.67 -4.30 -12.16
C PHE A 33 -24.09 -5.07 -13.42
N LEU A 34 -24.82 -4.40 -14.32
CA LEU A 34 -25.07 -4.91 -15.66
C LEU A 34 -23.81 -4.72 -16.51
N ALA A 35 -23.09 -5.79 -16.81
CA ALA A 35 -22.03 -5.78 -17.82
C ALA A 35 -22.68 -6.01 -19.20
N SER A 36 -22.77 -4.97 -20.04
CA SER A 36 -23.10 -5.16 -21.45
C SER A 36 -21.82 -5.55 -22.21
N CYS A 37 -21.64 -6.84 -22.47
CA CYS A 37 -20.65 -7.28 -23.44
C CYS A 37 -21.17 -6.98 -24.85
N THR A 38 -20.73 -5.89 -25.47
CA THR A 38 -20.86 -5.73 -26.92
C THR A 38 -20.01 -6.80 -27.60
N HIS A 39 -20.64 -7.63 -28.43
CA HIS A 39 -19.99 -8.64 -29.27
C HIS A 39 -18.96 -7.95 -30.19
N ALA A 40 -17.67 -8.18 -29.96
CA ALA A 40 -16.65 -7.93 -30.96
C ALA A 40 -16.63 -9.11 -31.93
N THR A 41 -17.06 -8.89 -33.17
CA THR A 41 -16.94 -9.85 -34.26
C THR A 41 -15.45 -10.09 -34.54
N LEU A 42 -14.94 -11.24 -34.11
CA LEU A 42 -13.62 -11.73 -34.52
C LEU A 42 -13.79 -12.48 -35.84
N THR A 43 -13.23 -11.96 -36.92
CA THR A 43 -12.96 -12.72 -38.14
C THR A 43 -11.74 -13.59 -37.90
N PRO A 44 -11.84 -14.93 -37.85
CA PRO A 44 -10.67 -15.78 -37.75
C PRO A 44 -10.26 -16.23 -39.15
N GLU A 45 -9.23 -15.61 -39.72
CA GLU A 45 -8.47 -16.23 -40.82
C GLU A 45 -7.40 -17.14 -40.19
N ILE A 46 -7.75 -18.39 -39.95
CA ILE A 46 -6.82 -19.40 -39.43
C ILE A 46 -6.00 -19.92 -40.60
N LYS A 47 -4.74 -19.50 -40.70
CA LYS A 47 -3.68 -20.27 -41.38
C LYS A 47 -2.95 -21.10 -40.32
N THR A 48 -3.32 -22.37 -40.25
CA THR A 48 -2.63 -23.44 -39.52
C THR A 48 -1.24 -23.65 -40.11
N TYR A 49 -0.15 -23.59 -39.33
CA TYR A 49 1.04 -24.45 -39.52
C TYR A 49 1.88 -24.59 -38.22
N GLU A 50 1.84 -25.81 -37.69
CA GLU A 50 2.85 -26.62 -36.97
C GLU A 50 3.60 -26.10 -35.73
N GLU A 51 3.40 -26.85 -34.64
CA GLU A 51 4.10 -26.82 -33.36
C GLU A 51 5.53 -27.39 -33.51
N THR A 52 6.56 -26.64 -33.10
CA THR A 52 7.86 -27.25 -32.72
C THR A 52 8.51 -26.47 -31.59
N ASN A 53 8.99 -27.21 -30.59
CA ASN A 53 9.82 -26.82 -29.44
C ASN A 53 9.14 -26.19 -28.22
N ARG A 54 8.59 -27.08 -27.37
CA ARG A 54 8.62 -26.89 -25.92
C ARG A 54 10.07 -26.82 -25.45
N HIS A 55 10.36 -25.90 -24.53
CA HIS A 55 11.66 -25.57 -23.94
C HIS A 55 12.48 -24.48 -24.64
N ALA A 56 11.98 -23.24 -24.62
CA ALA A 56 12.85 -22.08 -24.59
C ALA A 56 12.39 -21.13 -23.48
N LYS A 57 13.02 -21.26 -22.30
CA LYS A 57 12.99 -20.23 -21.26
C LYS A 57 13.84 -19.06 -21.76
N ALA A 58 13.33 -18.30 -22.72
CA ALA A 58 13.98 -17.11 -23.21
C ALA A 58 13.78 -15.96 -22.21
N ARG A 59 14.62 -15.92 -21.18
CA ARG A 59 14.97 -14.65 -20.53
C ARG A 59 15.75 -13.84 -21.57
N SER A 60 15.04 -13.10 -22.41
CA SER A 60 15.66 -12.03 -23.18
C SER A 60 15.91 -10.89 -22.21
N ALA A 61 17.17 -10.74 -21.80
CA ALA A 61 17.67 -9.52 -21.20
C ALA A 61 17.64 -8.44 -22.28
N SER A 62 16.55 -7.67 -22.35
CA SER A 62 16.55 -6.40 -23.06
C SER A 62 17.50 -5.47 -22.33
N ARG A 63 18.74 -5.33 -22.84
CA ARG A 63 19.62 -4.23 -22.49
C ARG A 63 19.00 -2.97 -23.09
N SER A 64 18.14 -2.31 -22.32
CA SER A 64 17.61 -1.00 -22.67
C SER A 64 18.72 0.04 -22.58
N THR A 65 19.15 0.53 -23.74
CA THR A 65 19.85 1.80 -23.88
C THR A 65 18.92 2.93 -23.42
N ASN A 66 19.21 3.50 -22.25
CA ASN A 66 18.68 4.77 -21.73
C ASN A 66 17.17 5.00 -21.96
N SER A 67 16.34 4.10 -21.42
CA SER A 67 14.93 4.38 -21.18
C SER A 67 14.81 5.05 -19.82
N ASN A 68 14.22 6.24 -19.74
CA ASN A 68 13.73 6.76 -18.46
C ASN A 68 12.94 5.64 -17.77
N ASN A 69 13.36 5.21 -16.57
CA ASN A 69 12.78 4.07 -15.86
C ASN A 69 11.44 4.49 -15.25
N LYS A 70 10.44 4.68 -16.11
CA LYS A 70 9.09 5.07 -15.71
C LYS A 70 8.31 3.84 -15.26
N THR A 71 7.98 3.81 -13.98
CA THR A 71 7.11 2.81 -13.36
C THR A 71 5.80 3.46 -12.98
N THR A 72 4.69 2.83 -13.35
CA THR A 72 3.34 3.28 -12.97
C THR A 72 2.58 2.11 -12.34
N ILE A 73 2.03 2.34 -11.15
CA ILE A 73 1.26 1.35 -10.39
C ILE A 73 -0.16 1.89 -10.24
N SER A 74 -1.11 1.20 -10.88
CA SER A 74 -2.52 1.60 -10.94
C SER A 74 -3.46 0.59 -10.27
N SER A 75 -2.91 -0.49 -9.72
CA SER A 75 -3.64 -1.57 -9.07
C SER A 75 -2.91 -2.08 -7.83
N LEU A 76 -3.50 -3.06 -7.14
CA LEU A 76 -2.93 -3.69 -5.96
C LEU A 76 -1.67 -4.51 -6.29
N GLN A 77 -0.60 -4.27 -5.53
CA GLN A 77 0.64 -5.02 -5.47
C GLN A 77 0.90 -5.48 -4.03
N ASN A 78 1.52 -6.65 -3.89
CA ASN A 78 1.86 -7.26 -2.61
C ASN A 78 3.37 -7.48 -2.44
N SER A 79 4.17 -6.85 -3.31
CA SER A 79 5.62 -6.93 -3.33
C SER A 79 6.23 -5.53 -3.34
N THR A 80 7.38 -5.40 -2.70
CA THR A 80 8.12 -4.14 -2.60
C THR A 80 8.47 -3.60 -3.99
N GLN A 81 8.16 -2.34 -4.25
CA GLN A 81 8.71 -1.64 -5.41
C GLN A 81 10.12 -1.14 -5.07
N THR A 82 11.13 -1.79 -5.65
CA THR A 82 12.52 -1.32 -5.55
C THR A 82 12.81 -0.31 -6.65
N VAL A 83 13.40 0.83 -6.28
CA VAL A 83 13.88 1.84 -7.22
C VAL A 83 15.40 1.90 -7.10
N SER A 84 16.08 1.69 -8.23
CA SER A 84 17.54 1.58 -8.30
C SER A 84 18.07 2.34 -9.50
N ASN A 85 19.38 2.60 -9.54
CA ASN A 85 20.04 3.36 -10.60
C ASN A 85 19.49 4.80 -10.72
N THR A 86 19.80 5.47 -11.83
CA THR A 86 19.44 6.87 -12.09
C THR A 86 18.34 6.99 -13.15
N GLY A 87 17.69 8.15 -13.21
CA GLY A 87 16.71 8.47 -14.25
C GLY A 87 15.34 7.79 -14.06
N ASN A 88 14.94 7.56 -12.80
CA ASN A 88 13.67 6.92 -12.48
C ASN A 88 12.51 7.91 -12.45
N THR A 89 11.31 7.43 -12.78
CA THR A 89 10.04 8.10 -12.50
C THR A 89 9.09 7.06 -11.91
N LEU A 90 8.59 7.27 -10.71
CA LEU A 90 7.63 6.38 -10.06
C LEU A 90 6.31 7.10 -9.82
N VAL A 91 5.23 6.56 -10.39
CA VAL A 91 3.87 7.09 -10.21
C VAL A 91 2.99 6.00 -9.63
N ILE A 92 2.37 6.29 -8.49
CA ILE A 92 1.29 5.48 -7.93
C ILE A 92 0.00 6.24 -8.21
N GLU A 93 -0.86 5.67 -9.05
CA GLU A 93 -2.15 6.28 -9.36
C GLU A 93 -3.13 6.13 -8.20
N SER A 94 -4.30 6.79 -8.26
CA SER A 94 -5.28 6.76 -7.18
C SER A 94 -5.79 5.36 -6.83
N GLY A 95 -5.90 4.46 -7.81
CA GLY A 95 -6.21 3.03 -7.60
C GLY A 95 -4.98 2.16 -7.28
N GLY A 96 -3.78 2.72 -7.41
CA GLY A 96 -2.53 2.04 -7.11
C GLY A 96 -2.39 1.77 -5.63
N THR A 97 -2.12 0.52 -5.27
CA THR A 97 -1.89 0.15 -3.87
C THR A 97 -0.69 -0.77 -3.78
N ILE A 98 0.23 -0.52 -2.87
CA ILE A 98 1.25 -1.49 -2.48
C ILE A 98 1.05 -1.76 -1.00
N THR A 99 0.75 -3.00 -0.64
CA THR A 99 0.60 -3.41 0.76
C THR A 99 1.47 -4.63 1.04
N ILE A 100 2.37 -4.49 2.00
CA ILE A 100 3.27 -5.54 2.42
C ILE A 100 2.83 -6.07 3.79
N SER A 101 2.50 -7.35 3.86
CA SER A 101 2.14 -8.03 5.11
C SER A 101 3.37 -8.54 5.87
N ASN A 102 4.47 -8.83 5.16
CA ASN A 102 5.69 -9.35 5.73
C ASN A 102 6.46 -8.26 6.49
N GLY A 103 6.85 -8.54 7.73
CA GLY A 103 7.66 -7.60 8.53
C GLY A 103 9.00 -7.25 7.87
N GLY A 104 9.47 -6.03 8.12
CA GLY A 104 10.79 -5.56 7.67
C GLY A 104 10.89 -5.10 6.21
N GLN A 105 9.83 -5.23 5.42
CA GLN A 105 9.82 -4.83 4.00
C GLN A 105 8.97 -3.59 3.74
N GLN A 106 9.49 -2.67 2.93
CA GLN A 106 8.83 -1.41 2.59
C GLN A 106 7.86 -1.61 1.43
N ALA A 107 6.85 -0.75 1.30
CA ALA A 107 6.06 -0.69 0.07
C ALA A 107 6.90 -0.17 -1.10
N VAL A 108 7.70 0.87 -0.87
CA VAL A 108 8.67 1.39 -1.84
C VAL A 108 10.04 1.54 -1.19
N ASN A 109 11.08 1.01 -1.84
CA ASN A 109 12.45 1.07 -1.36
C ASN A 109 13.37 1.68 -2.43
N PHE A 110 13.77 2.93 -2.23
CA PHE A 110 14.77 3.60 -3.05
C PHE A 110 16.16 3.23 -2.55
N GLN A 111 16.91 2.48 -3.35
CA GLN A 111 18.24 2.01 -2.98
C GLN A 111 19.25 3.18 -2.92
N PRO A 112 20.31 3.08 -2.09
CA PRO A 112 21.37 4.09 -2.03
C PRO A 112 21.91 4.49 -3.41
N ASN A 113 22.25 5.77 -3.58
CA ASN A 113 22.75 6.34 -4.83
C ASN A 113 21.78 6.29 -6.02
N SER A 114 20.51 5.92 -5.80
CA SER A 114 19.49 6.04 -6.85
C SER A 114 19.12 7.50 -7.09
N SER A 115 18.69 7.81 -8.32
CA SER A 115 18.09 9.10 -8.64
C SER A 115 16.72 8.94 -9.30
N THR A 116 15.77 9.77 -8.86
CA THR A 116 14.39 9.78 -9.32
C THR A 116 13.98 11.22 -9.61
N SER A 117 13.55 11.51 -10.83
CA SER A 117 13.04 12.84 -11.19
C SER A 117 11.70 13.12 -10.53
N THR A 118 10.83 12.11 -10.48
CA THR A 118 9.51 12.24 -9.86
C THR A 118 9.10 10.97 -9.15
N PHE A 119 8.80 11.10 -7.87
CA PHE A 119 8.01 10.15 -7.11
C PHE A 119 6.67 10.80 -6.76
N LEU A 120 5.61 10.38 -7.44
CA LEU A 120 4.25 10.85 -7.25
C LEU A 120 3.41 9.73 -6.65
N ASN A 121 2.88 9.92 -5.45
CA ASN A 121 1.94 9.00 -4.83
C ASN A 121 0.54 9.61 -4.74
N LYS A 122 -0.42 9.08 -5.49
CA LYS A 122 -1.86 9.38 -5.35
C LYS A 122 -2.64 8.23 -4.72
N GLY A 123 -2.00 7.08 -4.54
CA GLY A 123 -2.62 5.83 -4.07
C GLY A 123 -2.28 5.53 -2.62
N THR A 124 -2.10 4.25 -2.31
CA THR A 124 -1.85 3.76 -0.94
C THR A 124 -0.57 2.94 -0.85
N LEU A 125 0.36 3.34 0.01
CA LEU A 125 1.63 2.66 0.25
C LEU A 125 1.76 2.25 1.70
N ILE A 126 1.65 0.94 1.97
CA ILE A 126 1.69 0.36 3.32
C ILE A 126 2.80 -0.68 3.39
N GLY A 127 3.86 -0.34 4.12
CA GLY A 127 4.95 -1.27 4.43
C GLY A 127 4.59 -2.26 5.53
N GLY A 128 5.44 -3.27 5.67
CA GLY A 128 5.34 -4.27 6.72
C GLY A 128 5.58 -3.72 8.12
N ASN A 129 5.34 -4.56 9.12
CA ASN A 129 5.59 -4.22 10.52
C ASN A 129 7.08 -3.94 10.77
N ASN A 130 7.38 -3.05 11.72
CA ASN A 130 8.73 -2.67 12.18
C ASN A 130 9.64 -1.98 11.14
N THR A 131 9.09 -1.53 10.01
CA THR A 131 9.84 -0.79 8.98
C THR A 131 9.07 0.45 8.51
N ALA A 132 9.63 1.20 7.56
CA ALA A 132 8.95 2.30 6.90
C ALA A 132 8.04 1.81 5.77
N SER A 133 6.98 2.56 5.43
CA SER A 133 6.24 2.31 4.19
C SER A 133 7.06 2.72 2.96
N VAL A 134 7.77 3.85 3.03
CA VAL A 134 8.70 4.30 1.99
C VAL A 134 10.08 4.52 2.61
N GLN A 135 11.11 3.94 2.01
CA GLN A 135 12.49 4.14 2.42
C GLN A 135 13.29 4.84 1.33
N LEU A 136 13.98 5.91 1.73
CA LEU A 136 14.87 6.70 0.90
C LEU A 136 16.31 6.45 1.34
N GLY A 137 17.03 5.56 0.64
CA GLY A 137 18.39 5.15 0.99
C GLY A 137 18.44 4.05 2.04
N ALA A 138 19.59 3.81 2.64
CA ALA A 138 19.76 2.78 3.67
C ALA A 138 20.57 3.30 4.86
N ASP A 139 20.33 2.73 6.04
CA ASP A 139 21.07 3.06 7.26
C ASP A 139 22.58 2.87 7.06
N GLY A 140 23.37 3.81 7.59
CA GLY A 140 24.82 3.87 7.43
C GLY A 140 25.34 4.04 5.99
N ASN A 141 24.46 4.24 5.01
CA ASN A 141 24.81 4.35 3.59
C ASN A 141 24.47 5.73 3.01
N ASN A 142 24.84 5.93 1.74
CA ASN A 142 24.46 7.11 0.98
C ASN A 142 22.92 7.22 0.86
N GLY A 143 22.45 8.47 0.78
CA GLY A 143 21.04 8.76 0.52
C GLY A 143 20.66 8.56 -0.95
N VAL A 144 19.56 9.18 -1.32
CA VAL A 144 19.00 9.15 -2.68
C VAL A 144 18.77 10.57 -3.18
N ASN A 145 18.80 10.76 -4.50
CA ASN A 145 18.40 12.03 -5.10
C ASN A 145 16.96 11.92 -5.62
N ILE A 146 16.04 12.69 -5.04
CA ILE A 146 14.66 12.80 -5.56
C ILE A 146 14.40 14.27 -5.84
N GLU A 147 14.17 14.60 -7.11
CA GLU A 147 13.94 15.99 -7.51
C GLU A 147 12.54 16.44 -7.10
N THR A 148 11.52 15.61 -7.36
CA THR A 148 10.14 15.85 -6.96
C THR A 148 9.60 14.66 -6.16
N PHE A 149 9.27 14.92 -4.90
CA PHE A 149 8.50 14.01 -4.06
C PHE A 149 7.13 14.66 -3.82
N ASP A 150 6.07 14.11 -4.40
CA ASP A 150 4.70 14.59 -4.25
C ASP A 150 3.82 13.46 -3.73
N ASN A 151 3.29 13.64 -2.51
CA ASN A 151 2.36 12.70 -1.91
C ASN A 151 0.98 13.34 -1.75
N GLN A 152 0.04 12.87 -2.57
CA GLN A 152 -1.38 13.22 -2.53
C GLN A 152 -2.23 12.07 -1.95
N GLY A 153 -1.63 10.88 -1.76
CA GLY A 153 -2.27 9.68 -1.23
C GLY A 153 -1.83 9.34 0.19
N ILE A 154 -1.95 8.05 0.54
CA ILE A 154 -1.62 7.50 1.86
C ILE A 154 -0.22 6.88 1.84
N ILE A 155 0.59 7.23 2.83
CA ILE A 155 1.84 6.52 3.17
C ILE A 155 1.78 6.11 4.64
N GLY A 156 1.70 4.79 4.87
CA GLY A 156 1.52 4.21 6.19
C GLY A 156 0.08 4.32 6.71
N ASN A 157 -0.27 3.44 7.64
CA ASN A 157 -1.58 3.39 8.32
C ASN A 157 -1.46 2.93 9.78
N GLY A 158 -0.27 3.04 10.36
CA GLY A 158 0.06 2.50 11.69
C GLY A 158 0.50 1.03 11.72
N SER A 159 0.42 0.29 10.61
CA SER A 159 1.02 -1.06 10.53
C SER A 159 2.55 -0.99 10.41
N SER A 160 3.06 -0.02 9.65
CA SER A 160 4.48 0.31 9.57
C SER A 160 4.93 1.12 10.79
N LYS A 161 6.20 0.98 11.17
CA LYS A 161 6.82 1.80 12.24
C LYS A 161 6.89 3.28 11.85
N PHE A 162 7.16 3.55 10.57
CA PHE A 162 7.22 4.89 10.02
C PHE A 162 6.48 4.96 8.68
N GLY A 163 5.97 6.14 8.30
CA GLY A 163 5.47 6.38 6.95
C GLY A 163 6.64 6.42 5.96
N VAL A 164 7.51 7.42 6.12
CA VAL A 164 8.72 7.60 5.31
C VAL A 164 9.95 7.59 6.21
N THR A 165 11.05 6.98 5.77
CA THR A 165 12.37 7.14 6.40
C THR A 165 13.38 7.59 5.36
N VAL A 166 14.23 8.54 5.75
CA VAL A 166 15.27 9.12 4.91
C VAL A 166 16.63 8.90 5.54
N TRP A 167 17.55 8.33 4.76
CA TRP A 167 18.92 8.04 5.17
C TRP A 167 19.91 8.84 4.32
N GLY A 168 21.08 9.15 4.89
CA GLY A 168 22.17 9.83 4.21
C GLY A 168 23.21 10.41 5.17
N GLY A 169 24.45 10.54 4.74
CA GLY A 169 25.47 11.30 5.48
C GLY A 169 25.24 12.80 5.29
N GLY A 170 25.11 13.56 6.38
CA GLY A 170 25.02 15.04 6.34
C GLY A 170 23.67 15.61 5.87
N ILE A 171 22.55 14.96 6.22
CA ILE A 171 21.22 15.29 5.68
C ILE A 171 20.77 16.71 6.05
N LYS A 172 20.41 17.52 5.04
CA LYS A 172 19.54 18.69 5.18
C LYS A 172 18.13 18.30 4.75
N ILE A 173 17.26 18.01 5.73
CA ILE A 173 15.84 17.74 5.49
C ILE A 173 15.11 19.08 5.45
N THR A 174 14.43 19.38 4.35
CA THR A 174 13.52 20.54 4.26
C THR A 174 12.09 19.99 4.22
N LEU A 175 11.38 20.08 5.34
CA LEU A 175 9.95 19.76 5.43
C LEU A 175 9.19 21.08 5.34
N ASN A 176 8.35 21.22 4.32
CA ASN A 176 7.36 22.29 4.28
C ASN A 176 6.06 21.68 4.85
N LEU A 177 5.80 21.97 6.12
CA LEU A 177 4.64 21.45 6.89
C LEU A 177 3.42 22.35 6.70
#